data_AF-A0A535P2R2-F1
#
_entry.id   AF-A0A535P2R2-F1
#
_cell.length_a   1.000
_cell.length_b   1.000
_cell.length_c   1.000
_cell.angle_alpha   90.00
_cell.angle_beta   90.00
_cell.angle_gamma   90.00
#
_symmetry.space_group_name_H-M   'P 1'
#
loop_
_entity.id
_entity.type
_entity.pdbx_description
1 polymer ?
#
loop_
_entity_poly.entity_id
_entity_poly.type
_entity_poly.pdbx_seq_one_letter_code
_entity_poly.pdbx_strand_id
1 'polypeptide(L)' 'MCLNCGCMQAHNDMGKPGVNIVYEDLKKASDANGKTVEETLEMMNRTASLDRATHPAEYGLEREAAVR' A
#
# COMPACT_ATOMS: atom_id res chain seq x y z
N MET A 1 11.78 0.35 2.47
CA MET A 1 12.08 0.96 1.15
C MET A 1 11.83 2.47 1.30
N CYS A 2 12.11 3.32 0.34
CA CYS A 2 11.04 4.25 0.02
C CYS A 2 9.95 3.36 -0.60
N LEU A 3 9.05 2.80 0.23
CA LEU A 3 8.15 1.68 -0.07
C LEU A 3 7.18 2.00 -1.20
N ASN A 4 7.18 3.25 -1.63
CA ASN A 4 6.39 3.79 -2.71
C ASN A 4 7.21 4.37 -3.89
N CYS A 5 8.55 4.45 -3.86
CA CYS A 5 9.34 5.00 -5.00
C CYS A 5 10.21 3.99 -5.77
N GLY A 6 10.35 2.74 -5.30
CA GLY A 6 11.00 1.67 -6.07
C GLY A 6 12.54 1.66 -6.11
N CYS A 7 13.23 2.59 -5.41
CA CYS A 7 14.70 2.65 -5.36
C CYS A 7 15.36 1.62 -4.41
N MET A 8 14.56 0.82 -3.70
CA MET A 8 14.99 -0.22 -2.74
C MET A 8 15.79 0.29 -1.52
N GLN A 9 15.92 1.60 -1.28
CA GLN A 9 16.60 2.14 -0.10
C GLN A 9 15.69 2.08 1.12
N ALA A 10 15.91 1.15 2.05
CA ALA A 10 14.87 0.77 3.00
C ALA A 10 14.45 1.84 4.03
N HIS A 11 15.39 2.68 4.40
CA HIS A 11 15.33 3.59 5.54
C HIS A 11 15.54 5.05 5.11
N ASN A 12 15.40 5.35 3.82
CA ASN A 12 15.66 6.67 3.25
C ASN A 12 14.36 7.23 2.67
N ASP A 13 13.85 8.30 3.27
CA ASP A 13 12.67 9.03 2.81
C ASP A 13 12.97 9.94 1.60
N MET A 14 14.21 9.95 1.11
CA MET A 14 14.69 10.76 -0.01
C MET A 14 14.43 12.27 0.19
N GLY A 15 14.48 12.74 1.45
CA GLY A 15 14.23 14.13 1.81
C GLY A 15 12.76 14.53 1.78
N LYS A 16 11.83 13.56 1.78
CA LYS A 16 10.37 13.77 1.77
C LYS A 16 9.67 13.05 2.93
N PRO A 17 9.97 13.41 4.19
CA PRO A 17 9.35 12.79 5.36
C PRO A 17 7.83 12.99 5.34
N GLY A 18 7.08 11.96 5.74
CA GLY A 18 5.61 11.98 5.77
C GLY A 18 4.93 11.85 4.41
N VAL A 19 5.69 11.84 3.32
CA VAL A 19 5.20 11.55 1.95
C VAL A 19 5.74 10.20 1.47
N ASN A 20 7.04 9.96 1.68
CA ASN A 20 7.67 8.69 1.39
C ASN A 20 7.55 7.77 2.60
N ILE A 21 7.13 6.52 2.36
CA ILE A 21 6.93 5.54 3.43
C ILE A 21 8.24 4.78 3.61
N VAL A 22 8.85 4.86 4.79
CA VAL A 22 10.08 4.10 5.12
C VAL A 22 9.77 2.81 5.86
N TYR A 23 10.77 1.94 6.04
CA TYR A 23 10.58 0.68 6.75
C TYR A 23 10.08 0.88 8.19
N GLU A 24 10.49 1.96 8.84
CA GLU A 24 10.07 2.34 10.19
C GLU A 24 8.57 2.61 10.28
N ASP A 25 8.00 3.27 9.27
CA ASP A 25 6.56 3.53 9.22
C ASP A 25 5.77 2.23 9.10
N LEU A 26 6.25 1.32 8.23
CA LEU A 26 5.65 0.00 8.07
C LEU A 26 5.76 -0.80 9.36
N LYS A 27 6.93 -0.84 10.00
CA LYS A 27 7.13 -1.54 11.28
C LYS A 27 6.23 -0.99 12.37
N LYS A 28 6.11 0.34 12.47
CA LYS A 28 5.22 1.00 13.44
C LYS A 28 3.76 0.61 13.20
N ALA A 29 3.32 0.54 11.94
CA ALA A 29 1.97 0.10 11.60
C ALA A 29 1.72 -1.38 11.97
N SER A 30 2.70 -2.25 11.72
CA SER A 30 2.66 -3.66 12.12
C SER A 30 2.62 -3.84 13.64
N ASP A 31 3.42 -3.07 14.37
CA ASP A 31 3.45 -3.16 15.83
C ASP A 31 2.15 -2.69 16.46
N ALA A 32 1.51 -1.67 15.89
CA ALA A 32 0.27 -1.10 16.40
C ALA A 32 -0.90 -2.10 16.44
N ASN A 33 -0.88 -3.15 15.62
CA ASN A 33 -1.91 -4.20 15.57
C ASN A 33 -1.37 -5.60 15.92
N GLY A 34 -0.15 -5.68 16.46
CA GLY A 34 0.46 -6.95 16.91
C GLY A 34 0.79 -7.91 15.76
N LYS A 35 1.09 -7.39 14.58
CA LYS A 35 1.41 -8.15 13.37
C LYS A 35 2.89 -8.10 13.03
N THR A 36 3.34 -9.07 12.23
CA THR A 36 4.64 -8.94 11.57
C THR A 36 4.56 -7.99 10.37
N VAL A 37 5.72 -7.58 9.87
CA VAL A 37 5.82 -6.76 8.65
C VAL A 37 5.25 -7.51 7.44
N GLU A 38 5.49 -8.81 7.35
CA GLU A 38 5.02 -9.68 6.28
C GLU A 38 3.49 -9.80 6.29
N GLU A 39 2.88 -10.08 7.46
CA GLU A 39 1.43 -10.10 7.61
C GLU A 39 0.79 -8.76 7.24
N THR A 40 1.45 -7.66 7.58
CA THR A 40 0.98 -6.30 7.27
C THR A 40 0.99 -6.05 5.76
N LEU A 41 2.08 -6.43 5.07
CA LEU A 41 2.18 -6.32 3.60
C LEU A 41 1.14 -7.20 2.90
N GLU A 42 0.92 -8.43 3.39
CA GLU A 42 -0.14 -9.29 2.86
C GLU A 42 -1.51 -8.61 2.99
N MET A 43 -1.81 -8.06 4.17
CA MET A 43 -3.08 -7.39 4.42
C MET A 43 -3.26 -6.16 3.54
N MET A 44 -2.23 -5.32 3.39
CA MET A 44 -2.26 -4.15 2.49
C MET A 44 -2.61 -4.56 1.05
N ASN A 45 -2.00 -5.63 0.54
CA ASN A 45 -2.30 -6.14 -0.81
C ASN A 45 -3.74 -6.65 -0.94
N ARG A 46 -4.23 -7.39 0.07
CA ARG A 46 -5.61 -7.89 0.09
C ARG A 46 -6.63 -6.75 0.16
N THR A 47 -6.38 -5.76 1.01
CA THR A 47 -7.23 -4.57 1.12
C THR A 47 -7.23 -3.78 -0.18
N ALA A 48 -6.07 -3.52 -0.80
CA ALA A 48 -6.01 -2.82 -2.09
C ALA A 48 -6.73 -3.58 -3.22
N SER A 49 -6.69 -4.92 -3.20
CA SER A 49 -7.41 -5.75 -4.16
C SER A 49 -8.92 -5.70 -3.95
N LEU A 50 -9.37 -5.76 -2.70
CA LEU A 50 -10.78 -5.63 -2.35
C LEU A 50 -11.32 -4.26 -2.71
N ASP A 51 -10.57 -3.20 -2.39
CA ASP A 51 -10.91 -1.82 -2.70
C ASP A 51 -11.15 -1.62 -4.20
N ARG A 52 -10.23 -2.13 -5.04
CA ARG A 52 -10.40 -2.14 -6.50
C ARG A 52 -11.65 -2.89 -6.96
N ALA A 53 -12.01 -3.99 -6.30
CA ALA A 53 -13.19 -4.77 -6.66
C ALA A 53 -14.51 -4.09 -6.23
N THR A 54 -14.50 -3.37 -5.11
CA THR A 54 -15.69 -2.75 -4.52
C THR A 54 -15.90 -1.29 -4.93
N HIS A 55 -14.88 -0.62 -5.46
CA HIS A 55 -14.93 0.78 -5.89
C HIS A 55 -14.56 0.95 -7.38
N PRO A 56 -15.25 0.26 -8.32
CA PRO A 56 -14.87 0.25 -9.74
C PRO A 56 -14.85 1.65 -10.38
N ALA A 57 -15.64 2.60 -9.90
CA ALA A 57 -15.67 3.99 -10.36
C ALA A 57 -14.31 4.68 -10.19
N GLU A 58 -13.66 4.50 -9.04
CA GLU A 58 -12.39 5.14 -8.70
C GLU A 58 -11.23 4.65 -9.56
N TYR A 59 -11.37 3.43 -10.07
CA TYR A 59 -10.39 2.78 -10.95
C TYR A 59 -10.76 2.85 -12.44
N GLY A 60 -11.85 3.53 -12.80
CA GLY A 60 -12.31 3.66 -14.19
C GLY A 60 -12.84 2.36 -14.81
N LEU A 61 -13.21 1.37 -14.00
CA LEU A 61 -13.62 0.02 -14.42
C LEU A 61 -15.11 -0.10 -14.76
N GLU A 62 -15.94 0.93 -14.47
CA GLU A 62 -17.38 0.89 -14.73
C GLU A 62 -17.74 0.76 -16.23
N ARG A 63 -16.88 1.25 -17.13
CA ARG A 63 -17.14 1.16 -18.59
C ARG A 63 -16.93 -0.26 -19.13
N GLU A 64 -16.12 -1.10 -18.49
CA GLU A 64 -15.87 -2.48 -18.95
C GLU A 64 -16.99 -3.44 -18.56
N ALA A 65 -17.72 -3.17 -17.47
CA ALA A 65 -18.84 -3.99 -17.02
C ALA A 65 -20.12 -3.79 -17.85
N ALA A 66 -20.30 -2.61 -18.46
CA ALA A 66 -21.50 -2.25 -19.23
C ALA A 66 -21.45 -2.68 -20.73
N VAL A 67 -20.31 -3.20 -21.21
CA VAL A 67 -20.08 -3.57 -22.62
C VAL A 67 -20.06 -5.10 -22.83
N ARG A 68 -20.36 -5.88 -21.79
CA ARG A 68 -20.54 -7.34 -21.85
C ARG A 68 -21.99 -7.72 -21.62
#